data_AF-A0A3S4VA65-F1
#
_entry.id   AF-A0A3S4VA65-F1
#
_cell.length_a   1.000
_cell.length_b   1.000
_cell.length_c   1.000
_cell.angle_alpha   90.00
_cell.angle_beta   90.00
_cell.angle_gamma   90.00
#
_symmetry.space_group_name_H-M   'P 1'
#
loop_
_entity.id
_entity.type
_entity.pdbx_description
1 polymer ?
#
loop_
_entity_poly.entity_id
_entity_poly.type
_entity_poly.pdbx_seq_one_letter_code
_entity_poly.pdbx_strand_id
1 'polypeptide(L)'
;MKNNIHIVLGMLCALLFLSGCSEESADNFLKKIVKAPPSSIERDVKGHEQIYSVQLILRLARKSDYKLGNRDETYVAFEGGSKPTPIPLVQEIALSKDENGNITVTSDRKVFDVVKSDKFCYGLELKYYDVNGMLINHQFSNYYSDDEDNSTLLVHQHFFTIQNYSLNGRQLVYPMSLDSVYYSKYAFAENANGKRIAASRISPSNIYAPDDDNQVDGVRYSLGLAEKSIENSMKPSATEPYDDPVTGKRYRLYQTINNFNLNERVPEVFSYEYRDTDPVEEELGKDLTDYDDMNRLRAGSTVIRLREKRSLDDGAPYDALGFKGMLCFKKHDIAFQMRVCICHILNRVSIPANENQLGKYGYTGNNVSGGVYEYNMLQTAWNSFDIDYPIAFRVIADLDGDKEKCMNDVQRFYPKAEKTDMQAMFWGGDSFFNRIPKITM
;
A
#
# COMPACT_ATOMS: atom_id res chain seq x y z
N MET A 1 11.90 64.06 23.80
CA MET A 1 12.20 62.71 23.27
C MET A 1 11.21 62.30 22.17
N LYS A 2 11.14 63.05 21.06
CA LYS A 2 10.24 62.75 19.92
C LYS A 2 10.94 62.78 18.54
N ASN A 3 12.26 62.95 18.48
CA ASN A 3 13.01 63.11 17.21
C ASN A 3 13.86 61.91 16.75
N ASN A 4 13.85 60.77 17.47
CA ASN A 4 14.78 59.66 17.14
C ASN A 4 14.20 58.55 16.26
N ILE A 5 12.89 58.50 16.01
CA ILE A 5 12.28 57.44 15.19
C ILE A 5 12.43 57.70 13.68
N HIS A 6 12.31 58.97 13.25
CA HIS A 6 12.46 59.31 11.83
C HIS A 6 13.90 59.21 11.32
N ILE A 7 14.89 59.39 12.20
CA ILE A 7 16.31 59.23 11.86
C ILE A 7 16.66 57.74 11.71
N VAL A 8 16.12 56.87 12.57
CA VAL A 8 16.35 55.41 12.50
C VAL A 8 15.66 54.81 11.26
N LEU A 9 14.44 55.23 10.93
CA LEU A 9 13.74 54.76 9.74
C LEU A 9 14.39 55.29 8.44
N GLY A 10 14.88 56.54 8.48
CA GLY A 10 15.65 57.13 7.37
C GLY A 10 16.98 56.44 7.11
N MET A 11 17.71 56.02 8.16
CA MET A 11 18.94 55.22 8.01
C MET A 11 18.66 53.80 7.51
N LEU A 12 17.57 53.17 7.95
CA LEU A 12 17.21 51.82 7.51
C LEU A 12 16.86 51.79 6.01
N CYS A 13 16.11 52.80 5.54
CA CYS A 13 15.79 52.94 4.11
C CYS A 13 17.05 53.29 3.29
N ALA A 14 17.94 54.15 3.79
CA ALA A 14 19.18 54.48 3.09
C ALA A 14 20.15 53.27 2.98
N LEU A 15 20.17 52.39 3.98
CA LEU A 15 20.96 51.14 3.95
C LEU A 15 20.38 50.10 2.98
N LEU A 16 19.05 50.06 2.81
CA LEU A 16 18.37 49.20 1.84
C LEU A 16 18.54 49.67 0.39
N PHE A 17 18.78 50.97 0.14
CA PHE A 17 19.02 51.50 -1.21
C PHE A 17 20.49 51.52 -1.63
N LEU A 18 21.45 51.36 -0.70
CA LEU A 18 22.90 51.39 -0.99
C LEU A 18 23.54 49.99 -1.09
N SER A 19 22.79 48.91 -0.86
CA SER A 19 23.24 47.54 -1.12
C SER A 19 22.72 47.07 -2.47
N GLY A 20 23.60 47.15 -3.47
CA GLY A 20 23.34 46.62 -4.81
C GLY A 20 22.87 45.16 -4.77
N CYS A 21 21.87 44.90 -5.59
CA CYS A 21 21.13 43.65 -5.69
C CYS A 21 22.03 42.41 -5.87
N SER A 22 21.94 41.48 -4.93
CA SER A 22 21.99 40.05 -5.23
C SER A 22 20.90 39.38 -4.41
N GLU A 23 20.03 38.58 -5.06
CA GLU A 23 18.95 37.84 -4.40
C GLU A 23 19.45 36.98 -3.22
N GLU A 24 20.71 36.55 -3.28
CA GLU A 24 21.39 35.73 -2.27
C GLU A 24 21.53 36.38 -0.90
N SER A 25 21.68 37.70 -0.82
CA SER A 25 21.90 38.40 0.46
C SER A 25 20.59 38.75 1.18
N ALA A 26 19.50 38.97 0.44
CA ALA A 26 18.16 39.11 1.01
C ALA A 26 17.62 37.77 1.54
N ASP A 27 17.87 36.67 0.82
CA ASP A 27 17.42 35.33 1.18
C ASP A 27 18.13 34.79 2.44
N ASN A 28 19.43 35.09 2.59
CA ASN A 28 20.20 34.74 3.78
C ASN A 28 19.82 35.55 5.03
N PHE A 29 19.32 36.78 4.86
CA PHE A 29 18.85 37.61 5.97
C PHE A 29 17.46 37.15 6.45
N LEU A 30 16.55 36.80 5.52
CA LEU A 30 15.22 36.28 5.82
C LEU A 30 15.27 34.90 6.49
N LYS A 31 16.15 33.99 6.06
CA LYS A 31 16.35 32.67 6.69
C LYS A 31 16.83 32.75 8.15
N LYS A 32 17.56 33.81 8.52
CA LYS A 32 18.05 34.01 9.90
C LYS A 32 17.00 34.62 10.83
N ILE A 33 16.03 35.36 10.30
CA ILE A 33 15.02 36.09 11.09
C ILE A 33 13.69 35.33 11.15
N VAL A 34 13.37 34.55 10.13
CA VAL A 34 12.15 33.74 10.05
C VAL A 34 12.51 32.27 10.20
N LYS A 35 12.71 31.81 11.44
CA LYS A 35 12.58 30.39 11.72
C LYS A 35 11.07 30.11 11.76
N ALA A 36 10.54 29.57 10.67
CA ALA A 36 9.16 29.09 10.68
C ALA A 36 8.99 28.19 11.90
N PRO A 37 7.96 28.39 12.75
CA PRO A 37 7.67 27.42 13.78
C PRO A 37 7.57 26.04 13.10
N PRO A 38 8.08 24.97 13.73
CA PRO A 38 7.89 23.63 13.19
C PRO A 38 6.41 23.50 12.83
N SER A 39 6.13 23.07 11.60
CA SER A 39 4.77 22.87 11.15
C SER A 39 4.17 21.71 11.96
N SER A 40 3.64 21.99 13.14
CA SER A 40 2.72 21.11 13.81
C SER A 40 1.34 21.50 13.31
N ILE A 41 0.90 20.84 12.24
CA ILE A 41 -0.54 20.58 12.18
C ILE A 41 -0.76 19.62 13.35
N GLU A 42 -1.11 20.14 14.52
CA GLU A 42 -1.84 19.34 15.51
C GLU A 42 -3.16 18.97 14.83
N ARG A 43 -3.10 17.94 13.98
CA ARG A 43 -4.27 17.13 13.72
C ARG A 43 -4.45 16.41 15.04
N ASP A 44 -5.49 16.78 15.76
CA ASP A 44 -6.06 15.99 16.82
C ASP A 44 -6.42 14.63 16.20
N VAL A 45 -5.45 13.71 16.14
CA VAL A 45 -5.65 12.34 15.66
C VAL A 45 -6.30 11.63 16.82
N LYS A 46 -7.62 11.78 16.90
CA LYS A 46 -8.40 11.15 17.95
C LYS A 46 -8.43 9.64 17.72
N GLY A 47 -8.07 8.87 18.76
CA GLY A 47 -8.46 7.48 18.92
C GLY A 47 -7.38 6.38 18.82
N HIS A 48 -6.15 6.66 18.36
CA HIS A 48 -5.05 5.69 18.44
C HIS A 48 -3.67 6.35 18.58
N GLU A 49 -2.69 5.60 19.08
CA GLU A 49 -1.28 5.95 19.19
C GLU A 49 -0.62 6.02 17.81
N GLN A 50 0.47 6.79 17.71
CA GLN A 50 1.18 6.95 16.45
C GLN A 50 1.85 5.63 16.04
N ILE A 51 1.56 5.16 14.82
CA ILE A 51 2.26 4.00 14.23
C ILE A 51 3.74 4.36 14.04
N TYR A 52 4.62 3.58 14.65
CA TYR A 52 6.08 3.72 14.55
C TYR A 52 6.70 2.67 13.63
N SER A 53 6.25 1.43 13.74
CA SER A 53 6.65 0.33 12.86
C SER A 53 5.48 -0.52 12.43
N VAL A 54 5.64 -1.17 11.28
CA VAL A 54 4.64 -2.07 10.69
C VAL A 54 5.30 -3.38 10.30
N GLN A 55 4.74 -4.50 10.71
CA GLN A 55 5.09 -5.81 10.20
C GLN A 55 3.98 -6.28 9.26
N LEU A 56 4.35 -6.53 8.00
CA LEU A 56 3.48 -7.13 7.00
C LEU A 56 3.80 -8.61 6.91
N ILE A 57 2.80 -9.46 7.10
CA ILE A 57 2.95 -10.91 7.00
C ILE A 57 2.03 -11.40 5.89
N LEU A 58 2.60 -12.14 4.94
CA LEU A 58 1.88 -12.72 3.83
C LEU A 58 1.91 -14.24 3.97
N ARG A 59 0.74 -14.87 4.13
CA ARG A 59 0.60 -16.32 4.29
C ARG A 59 -0.08 -16.93 3.09
N LEU A 60 0.52 -17.97 2.52
CA LEU A 60 -0.12 -18.78 1.50
C LEU A 60 -1.38 -19.42 2.11
N ALA A 61 -2.48 -19.29 1.40
CA ALA A 61 -3.77 -19.81 1.80
C ALA A 61 -4.49 -20.40 0.60
N ARG A 62 -5.56 -21.14 0.88
CA ARG A 62 -6.52 -21.55 -0.13
C ARG A 62 -7.94 -21.33 0.36
N LYS A 63 -8.85 -21.20 -0.60
CA LYS A 63 -10.27 -21.27 -0.31
C LYS A 63 -10.63 -22.65 0.25
N SER A 64 -11.43 -22.67 1.31
CA SER A 64 -11.95 -23.87 1.95
C SER A 64 -13.22 -24.35 1.24
N ASP A 65 -13.54 -25.64 1.40
CA ASP A 65 -14.83 -26.19 0.97
C ASP A 65 -15.97 -25.82 1.93
N TYR A 66 -15.61 -25.32 3.12
CA TYR A 66 -16.54 -24.85 4.12
C TYR A 66 -16.97 -23.40 3.84
N LYS A 67 -18.26 -23.13 3.98
CA LYS A 67 -18.83 -21.78 3.97
C LYS A 67 -19.46 -21.48 5.31
N LEU A 68 -19.34 -20.25 5.76
CA LEU A 68 -20.01 -19.78 6.97
C LEU A 68 -21.54 -19.85 6.79
N GLY A 69 -22.28 -19.80 7.90
CA GLY A 69 -23.76 -19.83 7.87
C GLY A 69 -24.39 -18.72 7.01
N ASN A 70 -23.65 -17.65 6.75
CA ASN A 70 -24.02 -16.56 5.85
C ASN A 70 -23.67 -16.75 4.38
N ARG A 71 -23.07 -17.89 4.02
CA ARG A 71 -22.56 -18.26 2.70
C ARG A 71 -21.25 -17.58 2.28
N ASP A 72 -20.61 -16.82 3.17
CA ASP A 72 -19.28 -16.30 2.91
C ASP A 72 -18.29 -17.45 2.77
N GLU A 73 -17.32 -17.22 1.91
CA GLU A 73 -16.22 -18.14 1.72
C GLU A 73 -15.38 -18.23 3.00
N THR A 74 -14.73 -19.36 3.25
CA THR A 74 -13.69 -19.46 4.29
C THR A 74 -12.38 -19.84 3.65
N TYR A 75 -11.29 -19.62 4.39
CA TYR A 75 -9.94 -19.84 3.90
C TYR A 75 -9.14 -20.69 4.89
N VAL A 76 -8.16 -21.42 4.38
CA VAL A 76 -7.20 -22.20 5.16
C VAL A 76 -5.81 -21.65 4.86
N ALA A 77 -5.13 -21.15 5.89
CA ALA A 77 -3.75 -20.70 5.77
C ALA A 77 -2.76 -21.76 6.21
N PHE A 78 -1.58 -21.71 5.60
CA PHE A 78 -0.52 -22.67 5.83
C PHE A 78 0.64 -22.05 6.60
N GLU A 79 1.16 -22.78 7.58
CA GLU A 79 2.30 -22.35 8.42
C GLU A 79 3.55 -23.20 8.18
N GLY A 80 3.37 -24.45 7.75
CA GLY A 80 4.47 -25.36 7.50
C GLY A 80 4.13 -26.38 6.43
N GLY A 81 5.16 -27.07 5.93
CA GLY A 81 5.01 -28.26 5.11
C GLY A 81 5.30 -29.52 5.91
N SER A 82 4.84 -30.66 5.42
CA SER A 82 5.31 -31.98 5.88
C SER A 82 6.79 -32.24 5.54
N LYS A 83 7.36 -31.42 4.64
CA LYS A 83 8.77 -31.36 4.25
C LYS A 83 9.16 -29.90 3.95
N PRO A 84 10.45 -29.57 3.75
CA PRO A 84 10.88 -28.23 3.35
C PRO A 84 10.09 -27.72 2.14
N THR A 85 9.62 -26.47 2.20
CA THR A 85 8.73 -25.93 1.18
C THR A 85 9.52 -25.29 0.04
N PRO A 86 9.20 -25.61 -1.23
CA PRO A 86 9.86 -25.02 -2.42
C PRO A 86 9.80 -23.50 -2.48
N ILE A 87 8.70 -22.91 -2.01
CA ILE A 87 8.55 -21.47 -1.81
C ILE A 87 8.13 -21.21 -0.36
N PRO A 88 8.39 -20.00 0.19
CA PRO A 88 7.96 -19.66 1.55
C PRO A 88 6.43 -19.67 1.66
N LEU A 89 5.91 -20.39 2.66
CA LEU A 89 4.49 -20.33 3.00
C LEU A 89 4.13 -19.05 3.76
N VAL A 90 5.08 -18.53 4.52
CA VAL A 90 4.97 -17.29 5.28
C VAL A 90 6.13 -16.39 4.84
N GLN A 91 5.81 -15.14 4.52
CA GLN A 91 6.78 -14.11 4.18
C GLN A 91 6.51 -12.89 5.04
N GLU A 92 7.58 -12.23 5.46
CA GLU A 92 7.46 -11.06 6.33
C GLU A 92 8.28 -9.90 5.80
N ILE A 93 7.70 -8.71 5.82
CA ILE A 93 8.40 -7.45 5.57
C ILE A 93 8.11 -6.53 6.75
N ALA A 94 9.16 -6.08 7.43
CA ALA A 94 9.07 -5.12 8.51
C ALA A 94 9.50 -3.73 8.03
N LEU A 95 8.75 -2.73 8.44
CA LEU A 95 9.00 -1.32 8.20
C LEU A 95 9.13 -0.58 9.53
N SER A 96 10.04 0.37 9.63
CA SER A 96 10.06 1.30 10.77
C SER A 96 10.47 2.70 10.33
N LYS A 97 10.12 3.69 11.15
CA LYS A 97 10.64 5.05 11.00
C LYS A 97 12.15 5.06 11.26
N ASP A 98 12.89 5.75 10.40
CA ASP A 98 14.30 6.08 10.62
C ASP A 98 14.45 7.29 11.56
N GLU A 99 15.68 7.72 11.82
CA GLU A 99 15.99 8.87 12.67
C GLU A 99 15.41 10.19 12.15
N ASN A 100 15.07 10.26 10.86
CA ASN A 100 14.47 11.42 10.20
C ASN A 100 12.94 11.31 10.11
N GLY A 101 12.34 10.25 10.65
CA GLY A 101 10.91 9.97 10.60
C GLY A 101 10.43 9.35 9.28
N ASN A 102 11.31 8.98 8.36
CA ASN A 102 10.94 8.32 7.12
C ASN A 102 10.73 6.82 7.34
N ILE A 103 9.68 6.25 6.75
CA ILE A 103 9.44 4.81 6.81
C ILE A 103 10.42 4.09 5.87
N THR A 104 11.17 3.13 6.41
CA THR A 104 12.13 2.31 5.66
C THR A 104 11.94 0.82 5.93
N VAL A 105 12.37 -0.04 5.01
CA VAL A 105 12.29 -1.50 5.19
C VAL A 105 13.44 -1.98 6.06
N THR A 106 13.13 -2.56 7.22
CA THR A 106 14.12 -3.05 8.20
C THR A 106 14.33 -4.56 8.19
N SER A 107 13.38 -5.35 7.69
CA SER A 107 13.53 -6.80 7.50
C SER A 107 14.54 -7.15 6.39
N ASP A 108 15.14 -8.34 6.44
CA ASP A 108 16.01 -8.83 5.36
C ASP A 108 15.25 -8.96 4.03
N ARG A 109 14.02 -9.47 4.07
CA ARG A 109 13.15 -9.53 2.90
C ARG A 109 12.66 -8.13 2.55
N LYS A 110 12.80 -7.76 1.26
CA LYS A 110 12.41 -6.46 0.71
C LYS A 110 11.25 -6.55 -0.31
N VAL A 111 10.84 -7.75 -0.68
CA VAL A 111 9.84 -8.02 -1.71
C VAL A 111 9.08 -9.30 -1.39
N PHE A 112 7.77 -9.29 -1.64
CA PHE A 112 6.94 -10.49 -1.59
C PHE A 112 6.98 -11.19 -2.93
N ASP A 113 7.33 -12.48 -2.92
CA ASP A 113 7.26 -13.34 -4.09
C ASP A 113 6.01 -14.20 -3.99
N VAL A 114 5.13 -14.07 -4.97
CA VAL A 114 3.83 -14.73 -4.98
C VAL A 114 3.64 -15.45 -6.30
N VAL A 115 2.69 -16.37 -6.33
CA VAL A 115 2.29 -17.07 -7.53
C VAL A 115 0.83 -16.79 -7.86
N LYS A 116 0.52 -16.65 -9.14
CA LYS A 116 -0.86 -16.53 -9.62
C LYS A 116 -1.47 -17.93 -9.64
N SER A 117 -2.66 -18.06 -9.06
CA SER A 117 -3.42 -19.31 -9.02
C SER A 117 -4.90 -19.05 -8.77
N ASP A 118 -5.76 -19.88 -9.34
CA ASP A 118 -7.19 -19.96 -8.98
C ASP A 118 -7.40 -20.76 -7.69
N LYS A 119 -6.44 -21.62 -7.32
CA LYS A 119 -6.48 -22.47 -6.12
C LYS A 119 -5.95 -21.74 -4.89
N PHE A 120 -4.83 -21.03 -5.04
CA PHE A 120 -4.12 -20.41 -3.93
C PHE A 120 -4.28 -18.89 -3.91
N CYS A 121 -4.47 -18.37 -2.71
CA CYS A 121 -4.51 -16.95 -2.39
C CYS A 121 -3.53 -16.66 -1.26
N TYR A 122 -3.48 -15.41 -0.80
CA TYR A 122 -2.58 -14.99 0.26
C TYR A 122 -3.32 -14.20 1.32
N GLY A 123 -3.26 -14.64 2.57
CA GLY A 123 -3.70 -13.85 3.71
C GLY A 123 -2.69 -12.75 3.99
N LEU A 124 -3.15 -11.50 4.03
CA LEU A 124 -2.33 -10.37 4.45
C LEU A 124 -2.65 -10.00 5.90
N GLU A 125 -1.63 -10.02 6.75
CA GLU A 125 -1.67 -9.45 8.09
C GLU A 125 -0.84 -8.19 8.13
N LEU A 126 -1.35 -7.19 8.84
CA LEU A 126 -0.63 -5.94 9.13
C LEU A 126 -0.63 -5.79 10.64
N LYS A 127 0.56 -5.83 11.26
CA LYS A 127 0.74 -5.56 12.68
C LYS A 127 1.38 -4.18 12.84
N TYR A 128 0.76 -3.30 13.61
CA TYR A 128 1.22 -1.95 13.88
C TYR A 128 1.74 -1.87 15.30
N TYR A 129 2.86 -1.17 15.46
CA TYR A 129 3.50 -1.00 16.74
C TYR A 129 3.72 0.47 17.06
N ASP A 130 3.57 0.82 18.32
CA ASP A 130 3.94 2.14 18.85
C ASP A 130 5.47 2.30 18.95
N VAL A 131 5.91 3.44 19.48
CA VAL A 131 7.33 3.77 19.69
C VAL A 131 8.03 2.82 20.68
N ASN A 132 7.28 2.16 21.56
CA ASN A 132 7.81 1.22 22.56
C ASN A 132 7.83 -0.23 22.05
N GLY A 133 7.36 -0.48 20.82
CA GLY A 133 7.24 -1.83 20.26
C GLY A 133 6.01 -2.59 20.74
N MET A 134 5.01 -1.91 21.30
CA MET A 134 3.74 -2.51 21.72
C MET A 134 2.77 -2.60 20.55
N LEU A 135 2.05 -3.71 20.41
CA LEU A 135 1.06 -3.93 19.35
C LEU A 135 -0.18 -3.04 19.58
N ILE A 136 -0.53 -2.21 18.60
CA ILE A 136 -1.63 -1.22 18.71
C ILE A 136 -2.81 -1.49 17.77
N ASN A 137 -2.85 -2.65 17.12
CA ASN A 137 -3.94 -3.03 16.20
C ASN A 137 -5.35 -2.86 16.78
N HIS A 138 -5.51 -3.20 18.07
CA HIS A 138 -6.78 -3.06 18.79
C HIS A 138 -7.35 -1.64 18.75
N GLN A 139 -6.49 -0.63 18.67
CA GLN A 139 -6.89 0.76 18.63
C GLN A 139 -7.59 1.14 17.32
N PHE A 140 -7.43 0.36 16.24
CA PHE A 140 -8.14 0.56 14.96
C PHE A 140 -9.49 -0.15 14.91
N SER A 141 -9.78 -1.03 15.88
CA SER A 141 -11.03 -1.79 15.97
C SER A 141 -12.02 -1.20 16.98
N ASN A 142 -11.67 -0.11 17.68
CA ASN A 142 -12.48 0.47 18.75
C ASN A 142 -13.73 1.20 18.21
N TYR A 143 -14.87 0.95 18.87
CA TYR A 143 -16.12 1.71 18.69
C TYR A 143 -16.70 2.09 20.05
N TYR A 144 -17.08 3.35 20.15
CA TYR A 144 -17.69 3.99 21.30
C TYR A 144 -19.08 4.48 20.85
N SER A 145 -20.13 3.79 21.28
CA SER A 145 -21.51 4.12 20.87
C SER A 145 -21.99 5.49 21.38
N ASP A 146 -21.40 5.96 22.48
CA ASP A 146 -21.64 7.26 23.08
C ASP A 146 -20.77 8.38 22.48
N ASP A 147 -19.76 8.01 21.70
CA ASP A 147 -18.80 8.93 21.07
C ASP A 147 -18.34 8.38 19.71
N GLU A 148 -19.29 8.27 18.79
CA GLU A 148 -19.05 7.68 17.48
C GLU A 148 -17.96 8.42 16.71
N ASP A 149 -17.81 9.73 16.92
CA ASP A 149 -16.79 10.57 16.27
C ASP A 149 -15.36 10.19 16.68
N ASN A 150 -15.18 9.64 17.90
CA ASN A 150 -13.90 9.13 18.39
C ASN A 150 -13.71 7.62 18.16
N SER A 151 -14.67 6.97 17.50
CA SER A 151 -14.56 5.56 17.11
C SER A 151 -13.67 5.41 15.89
N THR A 152 -12.42 4.99 16.11
CA THR A 152 -11.44 4.71 15.05
C THR A 152 -11.98 3.75 14.00
N LEU A 153 -12.83 2.80 14.41
CA LEU A 153 -13.47 1.85 13.50
C LEU A 153 -14.31 2.54 12.42
N LEU A 154 -14.95 3.66 12.73
CA LEU A 154 -15.86 4.34 11.81
C LEU A 154 -15.14 5.29 10.85
N VAL A 155 -13.85 5.56 11.09
CA VAL A 155 -13.14 6.59 10.35
C VAL A 155 -11.93 6.05 9.59
N HIS A 156 -11.42 4.84 9.90
CA HIS A 156 -10.25 4.24 9.23
C HIS A 156 -10.57 3.06 8.32
N GLN A 157 -10.23 3.21 7.02
CA GLN A 157 -10.27 2.11 6.05
C GLN A 157 -8.93 1.95 5.35
N HIS A 158 -8.52 0.71 5.17
CA HIS A 158 -7.36 0.40 4.37
C HIS A 158 -7.70 0.32 2.90
N PHE A 159 -6.83 0.85 2.06
CA PHE A 159 -6.89 0.70 0.62
C PHE A 159 -5.62 0.06 0.10
N PHE A 160 -5.79 -0.74 -0.95
CA PHE A 160 -4.74 -1.47 -1.62
C PHE A 160 -4.76 -1.07 -3.09
N THR A 161 -3.80 -0.23 -3.48
CA THR A 161 -3.67 0.24 -4.85
C THR A 161 -2.26 -0.02 -5.39
N ILE A 162 -1.92 0.55 -6.54
CA ILE A 162 -0.57 0.49 -7.10
C ILE A 162 0.04 1.90 -7.05
N GLN A 163 1.29 1.98 -6.58
CA GLN A 163 2.12 3.18 -6.65
C GLN A 163 3.16 3.09 -7.76
N ASN A 164 3.68 4.25 -8.14
CA ASN A 164 4.72 4.40 -9.15
C ASN A 164 6.10 4.73 -8.54
N TYR A 165 6.24 4.63 -7.23
CA TYR A 165 7.51 4.80 -6.52
C TYR A 165 7.68 3.67 -5.49
N SER A 166 8.89 3.49 -5.00
CA SER A 166 9.21 2.50 -3.96
C SER A 166 9.86 3.15 -2.75
N LEU A 167 9.80 2.47 -1.60
CA LEU A 167 10.33 2.97 -0.33
C LEU A 167 11.84 3.23 -0.33
N ASN A 168 12.60 2.61 -1.24
CA ASN A 168 14.04 2.87 -1.36
C ASN A 168 14.37 4.13 -2.19
N GLY A 169 13.37 4.94 -2.53
CA GLY A 169 13.54 6.19 -3.27
C GLY A 169 13.48 6.05 -4.79
N ARG A 170 13.38 4.84 -5.35
CA ARG A 170 13.19 4.69 -6.81
C ARG A 170 11.82 5.21 -7.23
N GLN A 171 11.82 5.99 -8.30
CA GLN A 171 10.67 6.64 -8.88
C GLN A 171 10.34 6.02 -10.24
N LEU A 172 9.12 6.29 -10.74
CA LEU A 172 8.58 5.77 -12.00
C LEU A 172 8.59 4.23 -12.09
N VAL A 173 8.57 3.52 -10.97
CA VAL A 173 8.51 2.04 -10.91
C VAL A 173 7.07 1.54 -11.08
N TYR A 174 6.45 1.91 -12.19
CA TYR A 174 5.16 1.38 -12.61
C TYR A 174 5.21 -0.14 -12.83
N PRO A 175 4.07 -0.84 -12.83
CA PRO A 175 4.06 -2.27 -13.08
C PRO A 175 4.79 -2.67 -14.36
N MET A 176 5.70 -3.64 -14.22
CA MET A 176 6.62 -4.08 -15.27
C MET A 176 6.80 -5.58 -15.21
N SER A 177 7.29 -6.21 -16.28
CA SER A 177 7.69 -7.62 -16.27
C SER A 177 8.81 -7.86 -15.26
N LEU A 178 9.08 -9.13 -14.94
CA LEU A 178 10.20 -9.49 -14.08
C LEU A 178 11.56 -9.18 -14.72
N ASP A 179 11.56 -8.94 -16.04
CA ASP A 179 12.69 -8.41 -16.81
C ASP A 179 12.68 -6.88 -16.92
N SER A 180 11.93 -6.17 -16.07
CA SER A 180 11.90 -4.69 -16.02
C SER A 180 11.41 -4.00 -17.30
N VAL A 181 10.53 -4.63 -18.07
CA VAL A 181 9.84 -3.98 -19.20
C VAL A 181 8.47 -3.51 -18.74
N TYR A 182 8.17 -2.22 -18.86
CA TYR A 182 6.87 -1.69 -18.47
C TYR A 182 5.75 -2.38 -19.21
N TYR A 183 4.68 -2.65 -18.48
CA TYR A 183 3.39 -2.91 -19.10
C TYR A 183 2.76 -1.58 -19.45
N SER A 184 2.66 -1.31 -20.74
CA SER A 184 2.33 0.01 -21.28
C SER A 184 1.03 0.57 -20.71
N LYS A 185 0.02 -0.30 -20.63
CA LYS A 185 -1.30 0.00 -20.05
C LYS A 185 -1.28 0.45 -18.58
N TYR A 186 -0.23 0.13 -17.83
CA TYR A 186 -0.06 0.54 -16.44
C TYR A 186 0.92 1.70 -16.28
N ALA A 187 1.63 2.12 -17.33
CA ALA A 187 2.68 3.13 -17.25
C ALA A 187 2.33 4.41 -18.01
N PHE A 188 1.71 4.31 -19.20
CA PHE A 188 1.52 5.45 -20.10
C PHE A 188 0.08 5.92 -20.17
N ALA A 189 -0.09 7.23 -20.37
CA ALA A 189 -1.32 7.77 -20.88
C ALA A 189 -1.38 7.58 -22.40
N GLU A 190 -2.55 7.19 -22.90
CA GLU A 190 -2.78 6.86 -24.31
C GLU A 190 -3.85 7.79 -24.90
N ASN A 191 -3.67 8.15 -26.17
CA ASN A 191 -4.70 8.86 -26.93
C ASN A 191 -5.75 7.89 -27.50
N ALA A 192 -6.78 8.42 -28.17
CA ALA A 192 -7.86 7.62 -28.77
C ALA A 192 -7.39 6.58 -29.81
N ASN A 193 -6.17 6.70 -30.33
CA ASN A 193 -5.58 5.76 -31.29
C ASN A 193 -4.63 4.74 -30.63
N GLY A 194 -4.59 4.68 -29.29
CA GLY A 194 -3.70 3.76 -28.55
C GLY A 194 -2.22 4.11 -28.63
N LYS A 195 -1.86 5.35 -29.00
CA LYS A 195 -0.47 5.84 -28.98
C LYS A 195 -0.17 6.59 -27.68
N ARG A 196 1.09 6.54 -27.24
CA ARG A 196 1.56 7.31 -26.07
C ARG A 196 1.34 8.81 -26.30
N ILE A 197 0.88 9.51 -25.26
CA ILE A 197 0.77 10.97 -25.28
C ILE A 197 2.13 11.58 -24.95
N ALA A 198 2.66 12.41 -25.84
CA ALA A 198 3.92 13.13 -25.59
C ALA A 198 3.81 14.07 -24.37
N ALA A 199 4.91 14.20 -23.64
CA ALA A 199 4.99 15.11 -22.50
C ALA A 199 4.75 16.56 -22.91
N SER A 200 4.24 17.34 -21.97
CA SER A 200 4.03 18.78 -22.11
C SER A 200 4.66 19.52 -20.93
N ARG A 201 4.77 20.85 -21.04
CA ARG A 201 5.33 21.70 -19.97
C ARG A 201 4.53 21.65 -18.66
N ILE A 202 3.30 21.14 -18.69
CA ILE A 202 2.42 21.01 -17.52
C ILE A 202 2.15 19.56 -17.13
N SER A 203 2.74 18.59 -17.84
CA SER A 203 2.59 17.18 -17.49
C SER A 203 3.42 16.85 -16.24
N PRO A 204 2.80 16.41 -15.13
CA PRO A 204 3.46 16.32 -13.83
C PRO A 204 4.38 15.11 -13.69
N SER A 205 4.12 14.03 -14.45
CA SER A 205 4.89 12.79 -14.41
C SER A 205 5.04 12.24 -15.81
N ASN A 206 6.28 11.92 -16.19
CA ASN A 206 6.65 11.46 -17.52
C ASN A 206 7.64 10.29 -17.45
N ILE A 207 7.72 9.50 -18.52
CA ILE A 207 8.73 8.45 -18.71
C ILE A 207 9.45 8.69 -20.03
N TYR A 208 10.78 8.55 -20.03
CA TYR A 208 11.54 8.47 -21.27
C TYR A 208 11.29 7.13 -21.97
N ALA A 209 10.93 7.20 -23.24
CA ALA A 209 10.79 6.04 -24.10
C ALA A 209 11.40 6.32 -25.48
N PRO A 210 11.76 5.28 -26.26
CA PRO A 210 12.36 5.47 -27.58
C PRO A 210 11.52 6.36 -28.49
N ASP A 211 12.19 7.14 -29.34
CA ASP A 211 11.54 7.95 -30.38
C ASP A 211 11.08 7.05 -31.55
N ASP A 212 10.00 6.30 -31.31
CA ASP A 212 9.55 5.15 -32.12
C ASP A 212 8.16 5.36 -32.75
N ASP A 213 7.79 6.61 -33.07
CA ASP A 213 6.43 6.99 -33.50
C ASP A 213 5.35 6.74 -32.43
N ASN A 214 5.75 6.90 -31.16
CA ASN A 214 4.90 6.88 -29.97
C ASN A 214 4.23 5.51 -29.71
N GLN A 215 4.91 4.40 -30.06
CA GLN A 215 4.46 3.05 -29.79
C GLN A 215 4.40 2.78 -28.29
N VAL A 216 3.49 1.97 -27.79
CA VAL A 216 3.32 1.84 -26.33
C VAL A 216 4.29 0.84 -25.69
N ASP A 217 4.73 -0.18 -26.44
CA ASP A 217 5.38 -1.38 -25.90
C ASP A 217 6.91 -1.36 -25.89
N GLY A 218 7.50 -2.26 -25.10
CA GLY A 218 8.94 -2.54 -25.12
C GLY A 218 9.81 -1.55 -24.35
N VAL A 219 9.21 -0.62 -23.60
CA VAL A 219 9.96 0.36 -22.80
C VAL A 219 10.52 -0.30 -21.54
N ARG A 220 11.84 -0.35 -21.42
CA ARG A 220 12.54 -0.92 -20.26
C ARG A 220 12.79 0.14 -19.19
N TYR A 221 12.47 -0.18 -17.94
CA TYR A 221 12.83 0.65 -16.79
C TYR A 221 14.35 0.81 -16.69
N SER A 222 14.79 2.05 -16.46
CA SER A 222 16.18 2.40 -16.18
C SER A 222 16.17 3.49 -15.11
N LEU A 223 16.94 3.27 -14.05
CA LEU A 223 17.04 4.25 -12.95
C LEU A 223 17.54 5.60 -13.47
N GLY A 224 18.59 5.61 -14.30
CA GLY A 224 19.16 6.85 -14.85
C GLY A 224 18.17 7.61 -15.74
N LEU A 225 17.40 6.91 -16.57
CA LEU A 225 16.35 7.55 -17.37
C LEU A 225 15.18 8.03 -16.51
N ALA A 226 14.86 7.32 -15.42
CA ALA A 226 13.81 7.74 -14.49
C ALA A 226 14.20 9.02 -13.74
N GLU A 227 15.42 9.10 -13.21
CA GLU A 227 15.97 10.30 -12.56
C GLU A 227 16.02 11.48 -13.54
N LYS A 228 16.50 11.26 -14.76
CA LYS A 228 16.52 12.29 -15.82
C LYS A 228 15.11 12.75 -16.20
N SER A 229 14.15 11.84 -16.24
CA SER A 229 12.75 12.16 -16.53
C SER A 229 12.18 13.12 -15.48
N ILE A 230 12.46 12.89 -14.20
CA ILE A 230 12.01 13.75 -13.10
C ILE A 230 12.68 15.11 -13.18
N GLU A 231 13.98 15.14 -13.44
CA GLU A 231 14.72 16.39 -13.64
C GLU A 231 14.11 17.24 -14.75
N ASN A 232 13.69 16.61 -15.85
CA ASN A 232 13.23 17.31 -17.06
C ASN A 232 11.71 17.55 -17.11
N SER A 233 10.92 16.85 -16.28
CA SER A 233 9.48 17.02 -16.21
C SER A 233 9.10 18.44 -15.76
N MET A 234 7.99 18.96 -16.29
CA MET A 234 7.50 20.33 -16.05
C MET A 234 8.47 21.47 -16.44
N LYS A 235 9.50 21.19 -17.24
CA LYS A 235 10.45 22.18 -17.79
C LYS A 235 10.31 22.27 -19.32
N PRO A 236 10.87 23.29 -19.99
CA PRO A 236 10.93 23.34 -21.46
C PRO A 236 11.58 22.09 -22.08
N SER A 237 12.56 21.51 -21.41
CA SER A 237 13.21 20.26 -21.81
C SER A 237 12.26 19.06 -21.90
N ALA A 238 11.06 19.13 -21.32
CA ALA A 238 10.07 18.06 -21.39
C ALA A 238 9.57 17.79 -22.82
N THR A 239 9.62 18.80 -23.71
CA THR A 239 9.14 18.69 -25.09
C THR A 239 10.23 18.33 -26.08
N GLU A 240 11.49 18.31 -25.64
CA GLU A 240 12.65 18.09 -26.49
C GLU A 240 13.08 16.62 -26.49
N PRO A 241 13.61 16.11 -27.62
CA PRO A 241 14.23 14.80 -27.66
C PRO A 241 15.50 14.76 -26.81
N TYR A 242 15.84 13.58 -26.32
CA TYR A 242 17.06 13.31 -25.55
C TYR A 242 17.86 12.21 -26.24
N ASP A 243 19.09 12.55 -26.65
CA ASP A 243 20.04 11.57 -27.16
C ASP A 243 20.87 11.04 -25.98
N ASP A 244 20.66 9.78 -25.62
CA ASP A 244 21.36 9.14 -24.50
C ASP A 244 22.84 8.94 -24.87
N PRO A 245 23.79 9.59 -24.17
CA PRO A 245 25.21 9.48 -24.48
C PRO A 245 25.77 8.08 -24.21
N VAL A 246 25.10 7.26 -23.37
CA VAL A 246 25.57 5.90 -23.03
C VAL A 246 25.18 4.90 -24.11
N THR A 247 23.94 4.95 -24.60
CA THR A 247 23.44 3.97 -25.58
C THR A 247 23.40 4.48 -27.01
N GLY A 248 23.58 5.78 -27.23
CA GLY A 248 23.43 6.44 -28.54
C GLY A 248 21.99 6.42 -29.07
N LYS A 249 21.01 6.13 -28.21
CA LYS A 249 19.60 6.01 -28.60
C LYS A 249 18.89 7.33 -28.32
N ARG A 250 17.93 7.66 -29.18
CA ARG A 250 17.09 8.83 -29.04
C ARG A 250 15.80 8.49 -28.30
N TYR A 251 15.47 9.31 -27.32
CA TYR A 251 14.30 9.18 -26.44
C TYR A 251 13.45 10.44 -26.48
N ARG A 252 12.17 10.30 -26.11
CA ARG A 252 11.26 11.40 -25.79
C ARG A 252 10.52 11.12 -24.50
N LEU A 253 10.06 12.18 -23.85
CA LEU A 253 9.20 12.08 -22.68
C LEU A 253 7.75 11.86 -23.09
N TYR A 254 7.10 10.92 -22.43
CA TYR A 254 5.69 10.59 -22.58
C TYR A 254 4.98 10.67 -21.24
N GLN A 255 3.75 11.16 -21.25
CA GLN A 255 2.94 11.30 -20.06
C GLN A 255 2.63 9.94 -19.47
N THR A 256 2.77 9.83 -18.15
CA THR A 256 2.39 8.61 -17.45
C THR A 256 0.90 8.59 -17.16
N ILE A 257 0.35 7.39 -16.96
CA ILE A 257 -0.98 7.27 -16.35
C ILE A 257 -0.93 7.89 -14.94
N ASN A 258 -1.99 8.63 -14.57
CA ASN A 258 -2.10 9.15 -13.21
C ASN A 258 -2.49 8.01 -12.24
N ASN A 259 -2.17 8.15 -10.95
CA ASN A 259 -2.37 7.07 -9.98
C ASN A 259 -3.86 6.73 -9.76
N PHE A 260 -4.79 7.66 -9.93
CA PHE A 260 -6.22 7.37 -9.78
C PHE A 260 -6.76 6.51 -10.93
N ASN A 261 -6.39 6.84 -12.17
CA ASN A 261 -6.70 6.01 -13.33
C ASN A 261 -5.96 4.65 -13.24
N LEU A 262 -4.80 4.60 -12.59
CA LEU A 262 -4.11 3.34 -12.34
C LEU A 262 -4.86 2.48 -11.31
N ASN A 263 -5.52 3.09 -10.31
CA ASN A 263 -6.34 2.37 -9.33
C ASN A 263 -7.46 1.57 -9.99
N GLU A 264 -8.06 2.08 -11.07
CA GLU A 264 -9.10 1.38 -11.85
C GLU A 264 -8.58 0.07 -12.48
N ARG A 265 -7.27 -0.03 -12.70
CA ARG A 265 -6.62 -1.18 -13.33
C ARG A 265 -6.07 -2.19 -12.32
N VAL A 266 -6.08 -1.86 -11.02
CA VAL A 266 -5.64 -2.77 -9.94
C VAL A 266 -6.33 -4.14 -10.01
N PRO A 267 -7.65 -4.25 -10.28
CA PRO A 267 -8.35 -5.53 -10.37
C PRO A 267 -7.86 -6.47 -11.48
N GLU A 268 -7.05 -5.98 -12.42
CA GLU A 268 -6.38 -6.81 -13.43
C GLU A 268 -5.11 -7.49 -12.91
N VAL A 269 -4.50 -6.93 -11.85
CA VAL A 269 -3.25 -7.43 -11.25
C VAL A 269 -3.57 -8.32 -10.05
N PHE A 270 -4.42 -7.85 -9.14
CA PHE A 270 -4.86 -8.60 -7.97
C PHE A 270 -6.26 -8.19 -7.53
N SER A 271 -6.91 -9.04 -6.75
CA SER A 271 -8.10 -8.69 -5.96
C SER A 271 -7.81 -8.78 -4.48
N TYR A 272 -8.54 -8.01 -3.68
CA TYR A 272 -8.50 -8.08 -2.23
C TYR A 272 -9.92 -8.25 -1.68
N GLU A 273 -10.12 -9.30 -0.87
CA GLU A 273 -11.36 -9.51 -0.13
C GLU A 273 -11.14 -9.09 1.32
N TYR A 274 -11.91 -8.11 1.83
CA TYR A 274 -11.87 -7.74 3.24
C TYR A 274 -12.40 -8.89 4.11
N ARG A 275 -11.65 -9.24 5.16
CA ARG A 275 -12.07 -10.28 6.10
C ARG A 275 -12.26 -9.75 7.51
N ASP A 276 -11.48 -8.75 7.94
CA ASP A 276 -11.60 -8.12 9.25
C ASP A 276 -10.94 -6.73 9.30
N THR A 277 -11.22 -5.97 10.35
CA THR A 277 -10.46 -4.77 10.74
C THR A 277 -9.32 -5.14 11.67
N ASP A 278 -8.19 -5.49 11.06
CA ASP A 278 -6.87 -5.70 11.67
C ASP A 278 -6.79 -6.90 12.65
N PRO A 279 -5.69 -7.69 12.62
CA PRO A 279 -5.48 -8.72 13.61
C PRO A 279 -5.34 -8.06 14.98
N VAL A 280 -6.37 -8.18 15.82
CA VAL A 280 -6.35 -7.66 17.20
C VAL A 280 -5.50 -8.58 18.10
N GLU A 281 -5.41 -9.85 17.73
CA GLU A 281 -4.73 -10.91 18.47
C GLU A 281 -3.28 -11.10 17.96
N GLU A 282 -2.33 -11.38 18.87
CA GLU A 282 -0.95 -11.71 18.49
C GLU A 282 -0.86 -13.02 17.70
N GLU A 283 -1.72 -13.98 18.07
CA GLU A 283 -1.92 -15.30 17.48
C GLU A 283 -3.42 -15.51 17.22
N LEU A 284 -3.75 -16.18 16.13
CA LEU A 284 -5.12 -16.51 15.74
C LEU A 284 -5.83 -17.33 16.83
N GLY A 285 -6.88 -16.78 17.43
CA GLY A 285 -7.68 -17.36 18.50
C GLY A 285 -7.17 -17.09 19.92
N LYS A 286 -6.24 -16.14 20.12
CA LYS A 286 -5.73 -15.79 21.46
C LYS A 286 -6.68 -14.81 22.16
N ASP A 287 -7.12 -15.15 23.37
CA ASP A 287 -7.88 -14.25 24.22
C ASP A 287 -7.09 -12.96 24.54
N LEU A 288 -7.74 -11.82 24.37
CA LEU A 288 -7.18 -10.51 24.70
C LEU A 288 -7.37 -10.25 26.19
N THR A 289 -6.29 -10.41 26.96
CA THR A 289 -6.29 -10.17 28.41
C THR A 289 -5.54 -8.91 28.81
N ASP A 290 -5.34 -7.95 27.90
CA ASP A 290 -4.59 -6.73 28.19
C ASP A 290 -5.46 -5.70 28.93
N TYR A 291 -5.17 -5.59 30.23
CA TYR A 291 -5.75 -4.60 31.13
C TYR A 291 -4.76 -3.46 31.37
N ASP A 292 -5.25 -2.23 31.47
CA ASP A 292 -4.43 -1.11 31.92
C ASP A 292 -4.13 -1.15 33.42
N ASP A 293 -3.32 -0.22 33.92
CA ASP A 293 -2.94 -0.10 35.34
C ASP A 293 -4.16 0.16 36.27
N MET A 294 -5.32 0.46 35.68
CA MET A 294 -6.61 0.64 36.36
C MET A 294 -7.53 -0.58 36.19
N ASN A 295 -7.00 -1.69 35.69
CA ASN A 295 -7.70 -2.95 35.46
C ASN A 295 -8.87 -2.86 34.46
N ARG A 296 -8.83 -1.87 33.55
CA ARG A 296 -9.78 -1.71 32.44
C ARG A 296 -9.22 -2.40 31.22
N LEU A 297 -10.04 -3.12 30.47
CA LEU A 297 -9.63 -3.78 29.25
C LEU A 297 -9.21 -2.71 28.22
N ARG A 298 -7.91 -2.67 27.84
CA ARG A 298 -7.40 -1.71 26.84
C ARG A 298 -7.98 -1.97 25.45
N ALA A 299 -8.39 -3.21 25.18
CA ALA A 299 -8.92 -3.64 23.89
C ALA A 299 -10.32 -3.08 23.53
N GLY A 300 -10.98 -2.34 24.44
CA GLY A 300 -12.34 -1.85 24.22
C GLY A 300 -13.36 -2.99 24.04
N SER A 301 -14.56 -2.66 23.54
CA SER A 301 -15.56 -3.66 23.15
C SER A 301 -15.30 -4.08 21.70
N THR A 302 -15.07 -5.38 21.46
CA THR A 302 -14.91 -5.93 20.11
C THR A 302 -16.15 -5.66 19.27
N VAL A 303 -15.98 -5.03 18.11
CA VAL A 303 -17.11 -4.62 17.28
C VAL A 303 -17.47 -5.71 16.30
N ILE A 304 -18.64 -6.31 16.52
CA ILE A 304 -19.19 -7.42 15.73
C ILE A 304 -19.62 -6.96 14.31
N ARG A 305 -19.80 -5.65 14.05
CA ARG A 305 -20.47 -5.18 12.82
C ARG A 305 -19.74 -5.44 11.50
N LEU A 306 -18.40 -5.37 11.44
CA LEU A 306 -17.67 -5.80 10.23
C LEU A 306 -17.57 -7.33 10.10
N ARG A 307 -17.93 -8.02 11.19
CA ARG A 307 -18.01 -9.48 11.33
C ARG A 307 -19.46 -9.95 11.40
N GLU A 308 -20.43 -9.24 10.82
CA GLU A 308 -21.87 -9.32 11.18
C GLU A 308 -22.55 -10.70 11.11
N LYS A 309 -21.81 -11.76 10.75
CA LYS A 309 -22.25 -13.17 10.78
C LYS A 309 -21.15 -14.18 11.16
N ARG A 310 -20.07 -13.75 11.83
CA ARG A 310 -19.04 -14.61 12.45
C ARG A 310 -19.15 -14.47 13.97
N SER A 311 -19.59 -15.55 14.61
CA SER A 311 -19.65 -15.63 16.08
C SER A 311 -18.26 -16.01 16.62
N LEU A 312 -17.87 -15.40 17.75
CA LEU A 312 -16.72 -15.81 18.57
C LEU A 312 -17.16 -16.75 19.71
N ASP A 313 -18.43 -17.13 19.77
CA ASP A 313 -18.97 -17.99 20.80
C ASP A 313 -18.39 -19.41 20.65
N ASP A 314 -18.17 -20.08 21.78
CA ASP A 314 -17.69 -21.47 21.82
C ASP A 314 -18.55 -22.38 20.92
N GLY A 315 -17.89 -23.03 19.96
CA GLY A 315 -18.54 -23.95 19.00
C GLY A 315 -19.01 -23.30 17.70
N ALA A 316 -18.85 -21.99 17.52
CA ALA A 316 -18.99 -21.37 16.20
C ALA A 316 -17.91 -21.93 15.25
N PRO A 317 -18.25 -22.26 13.99
CA PRO A 317 -17.28 -22.71 13.02
C PRO A 317 -16.30 -21.57 12.74
N TYR A 318 -15.10 -21.68 13.30
CA TYR A 318 -14.06 -20.67 13.19
C TYR A 318 -13.80 -20.34 11.72
N ASP A 319 -14.00 -19.08 11.33
CA ASP A 319 -13.15 -18.53 10.29
C ASP A 319 -11.77 -18.39 10.94
N ALA A 320 -10.95 -19.39 10.70
CA ALA A 320 -9.66 -19.67 11.34
C ALA A 320 -8.63 -18.53 11.28
N LEU A 321 -8.97 -17.38 10.68
CA LEU A 321 -8.04 -16.40 10.14
C LEU A 321 -8.53 -14.97 10.42
N GLY A 322 -8.00 -14.34 11.47
CA GLY A 322 -7.96 -12.90 11.73
C GLY A 322 -7.05 -12.15 10.75
N PHE A 323 -7.10 -12.52 9.47
CA PHE A 323 -6.45 -11.76 8.42
C PHE A 323 -7.18 -10.45 8.20
N LYS A 324 -6.41 -9.47 7.76
CA LYS A 324 -6.99 -8.24 7.24
C LYS A 324 -7.83 -8.50 5.99
N GLY A 325 -7.39 -9.44 5.17
CA GLY A 325 -8.06 -9.84 3.95
C GLY A 325 -7.25 -10.81 3.10
N MET A 326 -7.87 -11.25 2.00
CA MET A 326 -7.32 -12.24 1.07
C MET A 326 -6.91 -11.58 -0.25
N LEU A 327 -5.64 -11.72 -0.61
CA LEU A 327 -5.07 -11.33 -1.89
C LEU A 327 -5.09 -12.50 -2.88
N CYS A 328 -5.69 -12.29 -4.05
CA CYS A 328 -5.62 -13.22 -5.17
C CYS A 328 -4.98 -12.52 -6.37
N PHE A 329 -3.90 -13.08 -6.91
CA PHE A 329 -3.19 -12.50 -8.06
C PHE A 329 -3.79 -13.03 -9.36
N LYS A 330 -3.99 -12.14 -10.33
CA LYS A 330 -4.64 -12.44 -11.62
C LYS A 330 -3.69 -12.34 -12.81
N LYS A 331 -2.53 -11.72 -12.62
CA LYS A 331 -1.48 -11.57 -13.62
C LYS A 331 -0.16 -12.10 -13.10
N HIS A 332 0.52 -12.95 -13.89
CA HIS A 332 1.90 -13.38 -13.66
C HIS A 332 2.92 -12.54 -14.45
N ASP A 333 4.21 -12.77 -14.20
CA ASP A 333 5.34 -12.05 -14.80
C ASP A 333 5.18 -10.54 -14.59
N ILE A 334 4.94 -10.13 -13.35
CA ILE A 334 4.72 -8.73 -13.01
C ILE A 334 5.39 -8.39 -11.68
N ALA A 335 6.16 -7.32 -11.69
CA ALA A 335 6.68 -6.64 -10.50
C ALA A 335 5.96 -5.31 -10.35
N PHE A 336 5.50 -4.99 -9.13
CA PHE A 336 4.76 -3.76 -8.86
C PHE A 336 4.91 -3.32 -7.41
N GLN A 337 4.52 -2.07 -7.13
CA GLN A 337 4.53 -1.48 -5.80
C GLN A 337 3.08 -1.39 -5.29
N MET A 338 2.67 -2.32 -4.42
CA MET A 338 1.35 -2.26 -3.80
C MET A 338 1.35 -1.13 -2.77
N ARG A 339 0.52 -0.12 -2.98
CA ARG A 339 0.24 0.90 -1.97
C ARG A 339 -0.60 0.26 -0.88
N VAL A 340 -0.13 0.36 0.36
CA VAL A 340 -0.92 0.04 1.55
C VAL A 340 -1.12 1.34 2.30
N CYS A 341 -2.36 1.79 2.41
CA CYS A 341 -2.66 3.00 3.16
C CYS A 341 -3.88 2.84 4.07
N ILE A 342 -3.83 3.46 5.25
CA ILE A 342 -4.97 3.66 6.14
C ILE A 342 -5.48 5.07 5.90
N CYS A 343 -6.68 5.19 5.37
CA CYS A 343 -7.30 6.46 5.08
C CYS A 343 -8.30 6.83 6.19
N HIS A 344 -8.19 8.07 6.67
CA HIS A 344 -9.18 8.68 7.54
C HIS A 344 -10.31 9.29 6.68
N ILE A 345 -11.48 8.67 6.70
CA ILE A 345 -12.67 9.07 5.94
C ILE A 345 -13.59 9.89 6.86
N LEU A 346 -13.54 11.22 6.69
CA LEU A 346 -14.27 12.19 7.51
C LEU A 346 -15.70 12.48 7.01
N ASN A 347 -15.99 12.19 5.74
CA ASN A 347 -17.28 12.49 5.14
C ASN A 347 -18.26 11.36 5.44
N ARG A 348 -18.89 11.38 6.61
CA ARG A 348 -20.05 10.52 6.90
C ARG A 348 -21.22 10.95 6.02
N VAL A 349 -21.73 10.04 5.21
CA VAL A 349 -22.99 10.26 4.49
C VAL A 349 -24.12 10.15 5.51
N SER A 350 -25.09 11.08 5.49
CA SER A 350 -26.29 10.99 6.33
C SER A 350 -27.08 9.75 5.93
N ILE A 351 -27.12 8.73 6.78
CA ILE A 351 -27.85 7.49 6.54
C ILE A 351 -29.29 7.66 7.06
N PRO A 352 -30.33 7.36 6.25
CA PRO A 352 -31.70 7.35 6.72
C PRO A 352 -31.88 6.36 7.88
N ALA A 353 -32.63 6.73 8.93
CA ALA A 353 -32.79 5.94 10.16
C ALA A 353 -33.28 4.48 9.94
N ASN A 354 -33.85 4.19 8.78
CA ASN A 354 -34.43 2.89 8.43
C ASN A 354 -33.45 2.01 7.62
N GLU A 355 -32.30 2.54 7.23
CA GLU A 355 -31.26 1.91 6.41
C GLU A 355 -29.94 1.78 7.19
N ASN A 356 -30.07 1.41 8.47
CA ASN A 356 -28.98 1.27 9.46
C ASN A 356 -27.97 0.13 9.13
N GLN A 357 -27.98 -0.40 7.91
CA GLN A 357 -27.05 -1.39 7.35
C GLN A 357 -25.85 -0.74 6.65
N LEU A 358 -25.91 0.57 6.39
CA LEU A 358 -24.76 1.35 5.91
C LEU A 358 -23.78 1.54 7.07
N GLY A 359 -23.01 0.50 7.37
CA GLY A 359 -21.82 0.64 8.18
C GLY A 359 -20.86 1.69 7.57
N LYS A 360 -20.03 2.26 8.42
CA LYS A 360 -18.71 2.83 8.08
C LYS A 360 -18.65 4.03 7.09
N TYR A 361 -19.04 3.93 5.81
CA TYR A 361 -18.60 4.92 4.79
C TYR A 361 -19.60 5.39 3.72
N GLY A 362 -20.90 5.17 3.90
CA GLY A 362 -21.90 5.78 3.02
C GLY A 362 -21.79 5.42 1.53
N TYR A 363 -21.01 4.39 1.18
CA TYR A 363 -20.94 3.88 -0.19
C TYR A 363 -22.21 3.07 -0.49
N THR A 364 -23.14 3.71 -1.20
CA THR A 364 -24.45 3.13 -1.54
C THR A 364 -24.38 2.00 -2.58
N GLY A 365 -23.21 1.77 -3.18
CA GLY A 365 -22.97 0.63 -4.06
C GLY A 365 -22.80 -0.71 -3.31
N ASN A 366 -22.58 -0.68 -2.00
CA ASN A 366 -22.39 -1.87 -1.16
C ASN A 366 -23.19 -1.78 0.16
N ASN A 367 -24.52 -1.73 0.05
CA ASN A 367 -25.42 -1.65 1.21
C ASN A 367 -25.42 -2.92 2.08
N VAL A 368 -24.94 -4.06 1.55
CA VAL A 368 -25.02 -5.37 2.20
C VAL A 368 -23.78 -5.67 3.06
N SER A 369 -22.64 -5.02 2.79
CA SER A 369 -21.37 -5.25 3.50
C SER A 369 -20.95 -4.03 4.32
N GLY A 370 -21.92 -3.37 4.97
CA GLY A 370 -21.60 -2.24 5.84
C GLY A 370 -21.01 -1.05 5.10
N GLY A 371 -21.46 -0.76 3.87
CA GLY A 371 -21.14 0.48 3.16
C GLY A 371 -19.65 0.71 2.86
N VAL A 372 -18.83 -0.34 2.86
CA VAL A 372 -17.38 -0.25 2.61
C VAL A 372 -17.07 0.01 1.14
N TYR A 373 -16.07 0.86 0.90
CA TYR A 373 -15.53 1.04 -0.45
C TYR A 373 -14.71 -0.18 -0.87
N GLU A 374 -14.69 -0.48 -2.16
CA GLU A 374 -13.76 -1.48 -2.69
C GLU A 374 -12.30 -1.09 -2.41
N TYR A 375 -11.43 -2.09 -2.29
CA TYR A 375 -10.01 -1.93 -1.91
C TYR A 375 -9.21 -0.98 -2.80
N ASN A 376 -9.61 -0.78 -4.05
CA ASN A 376 -8.96 0.13 -4.99
C ASN A 376 -9.70 1.47 -5.17
N MET A 377 -10.83 1.70 -4.51
CA MET A 377 -11.68 2.90 -4.68
C MET A 377 -11.27 4.08 -3.79
N LEU A 378 -9.97 4.32 -3.63
CA LEU A 378 -9.47 5.47 -2.89
C LEU A 378 -9.84 6.78 -3.61
N GLN A 379 -10.54 7.68 -2.91
CA GLN A 379 -11.02 8.94 -3.48
C GLN A 379 -9.92 10.01 -3.53
N THR A 380 -9.97 10.85 -4.57
CA THR A 380 -9.03 11.97 -4.77
C THR A 380 -9.09 13.02 -3.66
N ALA A 381 -10.27 13.22 -3.07
CA ALA A 381 -10.49 14.19 -1.99
C ALA A 381 -9.92 13.73 -0.64
N TRP A 382 -9.56 12.46 -0.49
CA TRP A 382 -9.04 11.93 0.77
C TRP A 382 -7.51 12.01 0.80
N ASN A 383 -7.01 12.84 1.71
CA ASN A 383 -5.59 13.15 1.83
C ASN A 383 -5.09 13.02 3.29
N SER A 384 -5.86 12.36 4.15
CA SER A 384 -5.49 12.10 5.53
C SER A 384 -5.25 10.62 5.71
N PHE A 385 -4.02 10.25 6.04
CA PHE A 385 -3.59 8.87 6.16
C PHE A 385 -2.75 8.67 7.42
N ASP A 386 -2.98 7.59 8.16
CA ASP A 386 -2.11 7.18 9.28
C ASP A 386 -0.87 6.42 8.80
N ILE A 387 -1.06 5.66 7.71
CA ILE A 387 0.03 5.07 6.93
C ILE A 387 -0.24 5.23 5.43
N ASP A 388 0.83 5.41 4.67
CA ASP A 388 0.82 5.41 3.22
C ASP A 388 2.21 5.02 2.72
N TYR A 389 2.36 3.75 2.32
CA TYR A 389 3.64 3.26 1.82
C TYR A 389 3.47 2.23 0.71
N PRO A 390 4.39 2.20 -0.27
CA PRO A 390 4.48 1.12 -1.25
C PRO A 390 5.24 -0.10 -0.71
N ILE A 391 4.74 -1.29 -1.01
CA ILE A 391 5.39 -2.57 -0.75
C ILE A 391 5.65 -3.28 -2.08
N ALA A 392 6.87 -3.78 -2.27
CA ALA A 392 7.22 -4.47 -3.50
C ALA A 392 6.60 -5.88 -3.54
N PHE A 393 5.94 -6.20 -4.65
CA PHE A 393 5.46 -7.53 -4.98
C PHE A 393 6.02 -7.98 -6.34
N ARG A 394 6.25 -9.29 -6.46
CA ARG A 394 6.56 -9.97 -7.72
C ARG A 394 5.70 -11.21 -7.85
N VAL A 395 4.92 -11.31 -8.93
CA VAL A 395 4.18 -12.53 -9.27
C VAL A 395 5.08 -13.38 -10.15
N ILE A 396 5.77 -14.33 -9.53
CA ILE A 396 6.94 -15.02 -10.10
C ILE A 396 6.57 -16.18 -11.02
N ALA A 397 5.36 -16.75 -10.91
CA ALA A 397 4.91 -17.87 -11.72
C ALA A 397 3.38 -17.92 -11.83
N ASP A 398 2.87 -18.73 -12.77
CA ASP A 398 1.45 -19.04 -12.96
C ASP A 398 1.21 -20.54 -12.77
N LEU A 399 0.49 -20.91 -11.71
CA LEU A 399 0.17 -22.30 -11.38
C LEU A 399 -0.94 -22.90 -12.24
N ASP A 400 -1.78 -22.05 -12.83
CA ASP A 400 -2.89 -22.51 -13.67
C ASP A 400 -2.47 -22.65 -15.15
N GLY A 401 -1.26 -22.20 -15.48
CA GLY A 401 -0.64 -22.32 -16.79
C GLY A 401 0.13 -23.64 -16.99
N ASP A 402 1.16 -23.59 -17.83
CA ASP A 402 2.03 -24.74 -18.09
C ASP A 402 2.88 -25.09 -16.86
N LYS A 403 2.83 -26.36 -16.43
CA LYS A 403 3.47 -26.82 -15.19
C LYS A 403 5.00 -26.75 -15.24
N GLU A 404 5.60 -27.14 -16.37
CA GLU A 404 7.06 -27.12 -16.51
C GLU A 404 7.58 -25.68 -16.54
N LYS A 405 6.91 -24.80 -17.28
CA LYS A 405 7.21 -23.37 -17.28
C LYS A 405 7.07 -22.79 -15.88
N CYS A 406 5.98 -23.08 -15.18
CA CYS A 406 5.75 -22.63 -13.80
C CYS A 406 6.89 -23.04 -12.86
N MET A 407 7.29 -24.32 -12.89
CA MET A 407 8.40 -24.82 -12.07
C MET A 407 9.73 -24.13 -12.42
N ASN A 408 10.02 -23.93 -13.71
CA ASN A 408 11.23 -23.24 -14.15
C ASN A 408 11.23 -21.75 -13.72
N ASP A 409 10.08 -21.09 -13.82
CA ASP A 409 9.90 -19.70 -13.37
C ASP A 409 10.10 -19.57 -11.86
N VAL A 410 9.60 -20.52 -11.05
CA VAL A 410 9.88 -20.58 -9.60
C VAL A 410 11.37 -20.77 -9.34
N GLN A 411 12.04 -21.69 -10.04
CA GLN A 411 13.48 -21.96 -9.87
C GLN A 411 14.37 -20.76 -10.18
N ARG A 412 13.92 -19.83 -11.03
CA ARG A 412 14.61 -18.55 -11.27
C ARG A 412 14.81 -17.73 -9.99
N PHE A 413 13.88 -17.81 -9.05
CA PHE A 413 13.91 -17.07 -7.78
C PHE A 413 14.28 -17.95 -6.58
N TYR A 414 13.96 -19.25 -6.65
CA TYR A 414 14.26 -20.25 -5.64
C TYR A 414 15.06 -21.41 -6.26
N PRO A 415 16.38 -21.26 -6.54
CA PRO A 415 17.15 -22.26 -7.28
C PRO A 415 17.27 -23.63 -6.63
N LYS A 416 16.99 -23.71 -5.32
CA LYS A 416 16.98 -24.95 -4.54
C LYS A 416 15.60 -25.63 -4.50
N ALA A 417 14.60 -25.08 -5.18
CA ALA A 417 13.27 -25.67 -5.27
C ALA A 417 13.32 -26.89 -6.21
N GLU A 418 13.20 -28.09 -5.65
CA GLU A 418 13.17 -29.34 -6.41
C GLU A 418 11.82 -29.52 -7.11
N LYS A 419 11.84 -29.96 -8.38
CA LYS A 419 10.62 -30.14 -9.19
C LYS A 419 9.65 -31.14 -8.55
N THR A 420 10.16 -32.21 -7.94
CA THR A 420 9.35 -33.21 -7.23
C THR A 420 8.64 -32.61 -6.01
N ASP A 421 9.27 -31.67 -5.32
CA ASP A 421 8.69 -31.01 -4.15
C ASP A 421 7.67 -29.95 -4.57
N MET A 422 7.94 -29.19 -5.62
CA MET A 422 6.95 -28.29 -6.25
C MET A 422 5.74 -29.07 -6.75
N GLN A 423 5.98 -30.23 -7.35
CA GLN A 423 4.90 -31.09 -7.84
C GLN A 423 3.98 -31.52 -6.70
N ALA A 424 4.57 -31.97 -5.59
CA ALA A 424 3.84 -32.36 -4.39
C ALA A 424 3.11 -31.17 -3.74
N MET A 425 3.76 -30.00 -3.62
CA MET A 425 3.19 -28.81 -3.00
C MET A 425 2.00 -28.24 -3.77
N PHE A 426 2.16 -27.99 -5.07
CA PHE A 426 1.14 -27.28 -5.83
C PHE A 426 0.03 -28.21 -6.33
N TRP A 427 0.37 -29.44 -6.74
CA TRP A 427 -0.56 -30.36 -7.39
C TRP A 427 -0.74 -31.71 -6.66
N GLY A 428 -0.05 -31.95 -5.54
CA GLY A 428 -0.14 -33.20 -4.76
C GLY A 428 -1.26 -33.25 -3.72
N GLY A 429 -2.03 -32.17 -3.55
CA GLY A 429 -3.12 -32.07 -2.57
C GLY A 429 -2.67 -31.46 -1.23
N ASP A 430 -3.60 -31.39 -0.26
CA ASP A 430 -3.35 -30.67 1.00
C ASP A 430 -2.48 -31.43 2.00
N SER A 431 -2.21 -32.71 1.77
CA SER A 431 -1.32 -33.53 2.62
C SER A 431 0.11 -32.99 2.69
N PHE A 432 0.48 -32.09 1.77
CA PHE A 432 1.73 -31.36 1.83
C PHE A 432 1.76 -30.33 2.97
N PHE A 433 0.62 -29.72 3.32
CA PHE A 433 0.58 -28.56 4.20
C PHE A 433 0.14 -28.89 5.63
N ASN A 434 0.74 -28.18 6.58
CA ASN A 434 0.26 -28.07 7.95
C ASN A 434 -0.54 -26.75 8.08
N ARG A 435 -1.74 -26.83 8.67
CA ARG A 435 -2.70 -25.71 8.81
C ARG A 435 -2.67 -25.05 10.19
N ILE A 436 -3.05 -23.76 10.25
CA ILE A 436 -3.47 -23.06 11.48
C ILE A 436 -4.97 -22.69 11.40
N PRO A 437 -5.72 -22.78 12.52
CA PRO A 437 -5.33 -23.49 13.74
C PRO A 437 -5.35 -25.00 13.47
N LYS A 438 -4.57 -25.76 14.25
CA LYS A 438 -4.73 -27.20 14.29
C LYS A 438 -6.11 -27.47 14.88
N ILE A 439 -7.08 -27.85 14.06
CA ILE A 439 -8.33 -28.42 14.55
C ILE A 439 -7.97 -29.77 15.18
N THR A 440 -7.80 -29.80 16.49
CA THR A 440 -7.92 -31.02 17.29
C THR A 440 -9.39 -31.41 17.25
N MET A 441 -9.69 -32.57 16.66
CA MET A 441 -11.02 -33.20 16.77
C MET A 441 -11.23 -33.73 18.18
#